data_AF-A0A4R0ZFI5-F1
#
_entry.id   AF-A0A4R0ZFI5-F1
#
_cell.length_a   1.000
_cell.length_b   1.000
_cell.length_c   1.000
_cell.angle_alpha   90.00
_cell.angle_beta   90.00
_cell.angle_gamma   90.00
#
_symmetry.space_group_name_H-M   'P 1'
#
loop_
_entity.id
_entity.type
_entity.pdbx_description
1 polymer ?
#
loop_
_entity_poly.entity_id
_entity_poly.type
_entity_poly.pdbx_seq_one_letter_code
_entity_poly.pdbx_strand_id
1 'polypeptide(L)'
;MPKKGQLEMELSARITQWEKEYLGRGSLTCKSDLLRDLAIVTLQGVLTPAEYELAAKSSGREQLKKYRNNLVESGRVQLETIIYDVLGRRLVSLHTDISTKTGERLIVFRLDAPWDDVIDKA
;
A
#
# COMPACT_ATOMS: atom_id res chain seq x y z
N MET A 1 -6.69 7.61 22.32
CA MET A 1 -6.36 7.30 20.91
C MET A 1 -4.87 7.07 20.79
N PRO A 2 -4.42 6.10 19.98
CA PRO A 2 -3.01 5.95 19.64
C PRO A 2 -2.48 7.25 19.00
N LYS A 3 -1.20 7.57 19.21
CA LYS A 3 -0.59 8.72 18.53
C LYS A 3 -0.45 8.40 17.03
N LYS A 4 -0.59 9.41 16.17
CA LYS A 4 -0.46 9.31 14.70
C LYS A 4 0.69 8.38 14.27
N GLY A 5 1.90 8.63 14.78
CA GLY A 5 3.09 7.84 14.43
C GLY A 5 3.04 6.36 14.83
N GLN A 6 2.25 5.98 15.83
CA GLN A 6 2.06 4.58 16.20
C GLN A 6 1.20 3.86 15.16
N LEU A 7 0.11 4.49 14.70
CA LEU A 7 -0.75 3.97 13.64
C LEU A 7 0.01 3.85 12.31
N GLU A 8 0.80 4.85 11.96
CA GLU A 8 1.66 4.85 10.76
C GLU A 8 2.70 3.73 10.80
N MET A 9 3.34 3.52 11.96
CA MET A 9 4.30 2.44 12.15
C MET A 9 3.64 1.06 12.07
N GLU A 10 2.49 0.90 12.71
CA GLU A 10 1.72 -0.34 12.69
C GLU A 10 1.23 -0.67 11.28
N LEU A 11 0.67 0.30 10.56
CA LEU A 11 0.25 0.12 9.17
C LEU A 11 1.42 -0.29 8.28
N SER A 12 2.58 0.35 8.46
CA SER A 12 3.79 0.00 7.71
C SER A 12 4.22 -1.45 7.95
N ALA A 13 4.16 -1.91 9.21
CA ALA A 13 4.49 -3.28 9.57
C ALA A 13 3.49 -4.30 8.98
N ARG A 14 2.18 -4.01 9.07
CA ARG A 14 1.12 -4.87 8.54
C ARG A 14 1.18 -4.99 7.02
N ILE A 15 1.44 -3.89 6.30
CA ILE A 15 1.61 -3.91 4.85
C ILE A 15 2.87 -4.67 4.43
N THR A 16 3.99 -4.47 5.13
CA THR A 16 5.23 -5.22 4.87
C THR A 16 5.01 -6.73 5.01
N GLN A 17 4.30 -7.14 6.08
CA GLN A 17 3.96 -8.54 6.31
C GLN A 17 3.06 -9.08 5.21
N TRP A 18 2.02 -8.33 4.83
CA TRP A 18 1.10 -8.71 3.75
C TRP A 18 1.83 -8.87 2.41
N GLU A 19 2.74 -7.96 2.03
CA GLU A 19 3.53 -8.10 0.79
C GLU A 19 4.34 -9.42 0.82
N LYS A 20 4.98 -9.73 1.95
CA LYS A 20 5.78 -10.93 2.08
C LYS A 20 4.95 -12.21 1.98
N GLU A 21 3.80 -12.26 2.67
CA GLU A 21 2.94 -13.44 2.73
C GLU A 21 2.12 -13.64 1.45
N TYR A 22 1.56 -12.56 0.90
CA TYR A 22 0.63 -12.62 -0.22
C TYR A 22 1.33 -12.56 -1.58
N LEU A 23 2.38 -11.72 -1.72
CA LEU A 23 3.12 -11.56 -2.98
C LEU A 23 4.40 -12.40 -3.02
N GLY A 24 4.76 -13.08 -1.93
CA GLY A 24 5.96 -13.93 -1.83
C GLY A 24 7.27 -13.14 -1.76
N ARG A 25 7.21 -11.80 -1.71
CA ARG A 25 8.38 -10.93 -1.59
C ARG A 25 7.98 -9.61 -0.92
N GLY A 26 8.71 -9.23 0.13
CA GLY A 26 8.58 -7.92 0.76
C GLY A 26 9.40 -6.84 0.05
N SER A 27 8.93 -5.59 0.16
CA SER A 27 9.72 -4.39 -0.15
C SER A 27 10.94 -4.24 0.78
N LEU A 28 11.90 -3.42 0.37
CA LEU A 28 13.08 -3.09 1.19
C LEU A 28 12.71 -2.09 2.30
N THR A 29 11.84 -1.14 1.97
CA THR A 29 11.32 -0.17 2.93
C THR A 29 9.83 0.03 2.69
N CYS A 30 9.10 0.22 3.78
CA CYS A 30 7.68 0.55 3.79
C CYS A 30 7.47 1.68 4.80
N LYS A 31 6.86 2.78 4.36
CA LYS A 31 6.47 3.89 5.23
C LYS A 31 5.02 4.24 4.97
N SER A 32 4.30 4.55 6.03
CA SER A 32 2.91 4.98 5.96
C SER A 32 2.77 6.38 6.54
N ASP A 33 1.95 7.20 5.91
CA ASP A 33 1.63 8.55 6.33
C ASP A 33 0.11 8.72 6.35
N LEU A 34 -0.40 9.25 7.45
CA LEU A 34 -1.82 9.56 7.62
C LEU A 34 -2.07 11.05 7.35
N LEU A 35 -3.01 11.34 6.45
CA LEU A 35 -3.36 12.71 6.07
C LEU A 35 -4.85 12.83 5.79
N ARG A 36 -5.58 13.53 6.66
CA ARG A 36 -7.05 13.67 6.56
C ARG A 36 -7.70 12.29 6.52
N ASP A 37 -8.44 11.97 5.48
CA ASP A 37 -9.07 10.68 5.22
C ASP A 37 -8.25 9.83 4.22
N LEU A 38 -6.93 10.00 4.22
CA LEU A 38 -5.99 9.21 3.43
C LEU A 38 -5.00 8.49 4.33
N ALA A 39 -4.77 7.21 4.03
CA ALA A 39 -3.55 6.51 4.43
C ALA A 39 -2.70 6.27 3.18
N ILE A 40 -1.49 6.83 3.17
CA ILE A 40 -0.57 6.78 2.04
C ILE A 40 0.57 5.84 2.43
N VAL A 41 0.85 4.85 1.60
CA VAL A 41 1.94 3.90 1.82
C VAL A 41 2.94 4.00 0.68
N THR A 42 4.19 4.25 1.04
CA THR A 42 5.33 4.33 0.13
C THR A 42 6.24 3.13 0.35
N LEU A 43 6.48 2.38 -0.72
CA LEU A 43 7.28 1.16 -0.74
C LEU A 43 8.48 1.37 -1.66
N GLN A 44 9.67 0.89 -1.28
CA GLN A 44 10.85 0.90 -2.15
C GLN A 44 11.43 -0.50 -2.35
N GLY A 45 12.09 -0.69 -3.49
CA GLY A 45 12.73 -1.97 -3.81
C GLY A 45 11.74 -3.07 -4.17
N VAL A 46 10.58 -2.70 -4.73
CA VAL A 46 9.50 -3.63 -5.08
C VAL A 46 9.86 -4.47 -6.32
N LEU A 47 10.64 -3.91 -7.25
CA LEU A 47 11.04 -4.57 -8.49
C LEU A 47 12.26 -5.47 -8.31
N THR A 48 12.26 -6.62 -8.99
CA THR A 48 13.40 -7.54 -9.10
C THR A 48 14.36 -7.04 -10.19
N PRO A 49 15.63 -7.48 -10.19
CA PRO A 49 16.54 -7.22 -11.29
C PRO A 49 15.96 -7.61 -12.67
N ALA A 50 15.29 -8.76 -12.76
CA ALA A 50 14.67 -9.21 -14.01
C ALA A 50 13.51 -8.30 -14.46
N GLU A 51 12.74 -7.74 -13.53
CA GLU A 51 11.67 -6.79 -13.86
C GLU A 51 12.21 -5.43 -14.30
N TYR A 52 13.37 -5.00 -13.79
CA TYR A 52 14.05 -3.82 -14.31
C TYR A 52 14.49 -4.02 -15.77
N GLU A 53 15.05 -5.18 -16.11
CA GLU A 53 15.39 -5.53 -17.49
C GLU A 53 14.15 -5.56 -18.40
N LEU A 54 13.05 -6.14 -17.92
CA LEU A 54 11.77 -6.13 -18.65
C LEU A 54 11.26 -4.70 -18.86
N ALA A 55 11.40 -3.83 -17.86
CA ALA A 55 11.03 -2.42 -17.92
C ALA A 55 11.95 -1.56 -18.81
N ALA A 56 13.05 -2.08 -19.35
CA ALA A 56 13.90 -1.31 -20.26
C ALA A 56 13.20 -0.97 -21.59
N LYS A 57 12.22 -1.79 -22.01
CA LYS A 57 11.40 -1.57 -23.23
C LYS A 57 10.07 -0.93 -22.88
N SER A 58 9.54 -0.04 -23.73
CA SER A 58 8.24 0.64 -23.51
C SER A 58 7.09 -0.34 -23.28
N SER A 59 6.94 -1.37 -24.11
CA SER A 59 5.90 -2.39 -23.97
C SER A 59 6.02 -3.18 -22.67
N GLY A 60 7.25 -3.51 -22.25
CA GLY A 60 7.52 -4.20 -20.99
C GLY A 60 7.15 -3.36 -19.77
N ARG A 61 7.36 -2.04 -19.80
CA ARG A 61 6.95 -1.13 -18.72
C ARG A 61 5.45 -1.15 -18.47
N GLU A 62 4.66 -1.00 -19.53
CA GLU A 62 3.19 -0.96 -19.42
C GLU A 62 2.63 -2.29 -18.89
N GLN A 63 3.13 -3.40 -19.42
CA GLN A 63 2.72 -4.74 -18.99
C GLN A 63 3.10 -5.01 -17.54
N LEU A 64 4.34 -4.70 -17.15
CA LEU A 64 4.81 -4.85 -15.78
C LEU A 64 3.98 -4.01 -14.81
N LYS A 65 3.74 -2.74 -15.16
CA LYS A 65 2.97 -1.81 -14.33
C LYS A 65 1.54 -2.31 -14.13
N LYS A 66 0.87 -2.74 -15.21
CA LYS A 66 -0.47 -3.34 -15.15
C LYS A 66 -0.49 -4.60 -14.29
N TYR A 67 0.45 -5.52 -14.52
CA TYR A 67 0.58 -6.77 -13.75
C TYR A 67 0.76 -6.49 -12.25
N ARG A 68 1.69 -5.60 -11.91
CA ARG A 68 1.99 -5.22 -10.53
C ARG A 68 0.82 -4.51 -9.85
N ASN A 69 0.06 -3.67 -10.56
CA ASN A 69 -1.14 -3.06 -9.99
C ASN A 69 -2.22 -4.12 -9.73
N ASN A 70 -2.46 -5.03 -10.68
CA ASN A 70 -3.44 -6.11 -10.54
C ASN A 70 -3.18 -7.01 -9.33
N LEU A 71 -1.92 -7.29 -8.99
CA LEU A 71 -1.57 -8.08 -7.80
C LEU A 71 -1.97 -7.42 -6.48
N VAL A 72 -1.92 -6.09 -6.41
CA VAL A 72 -2.39 -5.38 -5.20
C VAL A 72 -3.91 -5.35 -5.17
N GLU A 73 -4.55 -5.09 -6.31
CA GLU A 73 -6.01 -5.12 -6.42
C GLU A 73 -6.60 -6.50 -6.08
N SER A 74 -5.91 -7.60 -6.41
CA SER A 74 -6.40 -8.94 -6.08
C SER A 74 -6.41 -9.24 -4.57
N GLY A 75 -5.59 -8.54 -3.79
CA GLY A 75 -5.55 -8.66 -2.33
C GLY A 75 -6.36 -7.58 -1.59
N ARG A 76 -7.28 -6.89 -2.29
CA ARG A 76 -8.07 -5.80 -1.74
C ARG A 76 -8.80 -6.16 -0.44
N VAL A 77 -9.36 -7.37 -0.34
CA VAL A 77 -10.10 -7.82 0.85
C VAL A 77 -9.19 -7.84 2.09
N GLN A 78 -7.99 -8.39 1.97
CA GLN A 78 -7.00 -8.44 3.06
C GLN A 78 -6.54 -7.04 3.45
N LEU A 79 -6.33 -6.17 2.47
CA LEU A 79 -5.92 -4.78 2.70
C LEU A 79 -7.02 -3.97 3.40
N GLU A 80 -8.28 -4.19 3.04
CA GLU A 80 -9.43 -3.59 3.72
C GLU A 80 -9.51 -4.02 5.19
N THR A 81 -9.29 -5.32 5.48
CA THR A 81 -9.19 -5.81 6.86
C THR A 81 -8.04 -5.15 7.62
N ILE A 82 -6.85 -5.06 7.02
CA ILE A 82 -5.69 -4.39 7.65
C ILE A 82 -6.01 -2.93 7.98
N ILE A 83 -6.62 -2.19 7.06
CA ILE A 83 -6.98 -0.78 7.27
C ILE A 83 -7.99 -0.64 8.41
N TYR A 84 -9.01 -1.50 8.45
CA TYR A 84 -10.00 -1.48 9.51
C TYR A 84 -9.40 -1.84 10.87
N ASP A 85 -8.56 -2.87 10.93
CA ASP A 85 -7.93 -3.32 12.18
C ASP A 85 -7.00 -2.24 12.76
N VAL A 86 -6.22 -1.57 11.91
CA VAL A 86 -5.25 -0.57 12.35
C VAL A 86 -5.92 0.79 12.64
N LEU A 87 -6.81 1.26 11.76
CA LEU A 87 -7.34 2.63 11.82
C LEU A 87 -8.77 2.71 12.35
N GLY A 88 -9.50 1.59 12.45
CA GLY A 88 -10.93 1.58 12.77
C GLY A 88 -11.79 2.24 11.69
N ARG A 89 -11.28 2.34 10.45
CA ARG A 89 -11.94 3.03 9.32
C ARG A 89 -12.26 2.08 8.20
N ARG A 90 -13.34 2.36 7.48
CA ARG A 90 -13.70 1.58 6.30
C ARG A 90 -12.97 2.13 5.08
N LEU A 91 -12.56 1.23 4.20
CA LEU A 91 -11.90 1.57 2.96
C LEU A 91 -12.94 1.92 1.88
N VAL A 92 -12.94 3.17 1.42
CA VAL A 92 -13.82 3.63 0.32
C VAL A 92 -13.23 3.22 -1.03
N SER A 93 -11.96 3.54 -1.26
CA SER A 93 -11.26 3.22 -2.51
C SER A 93 -9.78 2.93 -2.27
N LEU A 94 -9.22 2.14 -3.16
CA LEU A 94 -7.81 1.80 -3.21
C LEU A 94 -7.25 2.33 -4.53
N HIS A 95 -6.12 3.02 -4.46
CA HIS A 95 -5.37 3.46 -5.63
C HIS A 95 -3.92 3.01 -5.47
N THR A 96 -3.33 2.43 -6.50
CA THR A 96 -1.93 2.04 -6.48
C THR A 96 -1.24 2.35 -7.78
N ASP A 97 0.02 2.74 -7.67
CA ASP A 97 0.88 2.88 -8.83
C ASP A 97 2.33 2.50 -8.52
N ILE A 98 3.03 2.00 -9.54
CA ILE A 98 4.44 1.64 -9.45
C ILE A 98 5.27 2.39 -10.49
N SER A 99 6.41 2.92 -10.05
CA SER A 99 7.43 3.51 -10.91
C SER A 99 8.37 2.42 -11.41
N THR A 100 8.30 2.12 -12.71
CA THR A 100 9.25 1.19 -13.36
C THR A 100 10.65 1.77 -13.53
N LYS A 101 10.86 3.05 -13.17
CA LYS A 101 12.17 3.72 -13.20
C LYS A 101 12.89 3.65 -11.86
N THR A 102 12.17 3.84 -10.76
CA THR A 102 12.74 3.90 -9.40
C THR A 102 12.47 2.64 -8.57
N GLY A 103 11.53 1.80 -9.00
CA GLY A 103 11.08 0.63 -8.24
C GLY A 103 10.30 0.98 -6.97
N GLU A 104 9.82 2.22 -6.88
CA GLU A 104 8.93 2.71 -5.83
C GLU A 104 7.48 2.37 -6.17
N ARG A 105 6.69 1.99 -5.16
CA ARG A 105 5.24 1.91 -5.25
C ARG A 105 4.60 2.87 -4.27
N LEU A 106 3.55 3.53 -4.72
CA LEU A 106 2.61 4.25 -3.89
C LEU A 106 1.28 3.48 -3.82
N ILE A 107 0.74 3.37 -2.62
CA ILE A 107 -0.61 2.90 -2.38
C ILE A 107 -1.33 3.98 -1.58
N VAL A 108 -2.52 4.38 -2.03
CA VAL A 108 -3.36 5.35 -1.36
C VAL A 108 -4.69 4.68 -1.02
N PHE A 109 -4.96 4.60 0.26
CA PHE A 109 -6.21 4.14 0.82
C PHE A 109 -7.08 5.36 1.16
N ARG A 110 -8.26 5.45 0.54
CA ARG A 110 -9.26 6.46 0.87
C ARG A 110 -10.17 5.93 1.97
N LEU A 111 -10.23 6.62 3.09
CA LEU A 111 -11.04 6.25 4.25
C LEU A 111 -12.43 6.89 4.16
N ASP A 112 -13.38 6.37 4.94
CA ASP A 112 -14.74 6.92 5.03
C ASP A 112 -14.86 8.20 5.87
N ALA A 113 -13.84 8.50 6.67
CA ALA A 113 -13.71 9.71 7.47
C ALA A 113 -12.21 9.99 7.77
N PRO A 114 -11.86 11.20 8.24
CA PRO A 114 -10.53 11.49 8.76
C PRO A 114 -10.01 10.44 9.75
N TRP A 115 -8.72 10.13 9.67
CA TRP A 115 -8.11 9.08 10.51
C TRP A 115 -8.21 9.40 12.02
N ASP A 116 -8.28 10.68 12.37
CA ASP A 116 -8.28 11.21 13.74
C ASP A 116 -9.67 11.58 14.27
N ASP A 117 -10.72 11.48 13.46
CA ASP A 117 -12.08 11.75 13.92
C ASP A 117 -12.48 10.77 15.04
N VAL A 118 -13.21 11.25 16.04
CA VAL A 118 -13.68 10.40 17.13
C VAL A 118 -14.68 9.39 16.57
N ILE A 119 -14.36 8.10 16.66
CA ILE A 119 -15.32 7.03 16.39
C ILE A 119 -16.25 7.00 17.60
N ASP A 120 -17.39 7.68 17.52
CA ASP A 120 -18.50 7.42 18.43
C ASP A 120 -18.96 6.00 18.17
N LYS A 121 -18.48 5.07 19.01
CA LYS A 121 -18.98 3.70 19.02
C LYS A 121 -20.42 3.75 19.50
N ALA A 122 -21.35 3.67 18.55
CA ALA A 122 -22.74 3.33 18.81
C ALA A 122 -22.86 1.91 19.37
#